data_AF-A0A521IGP0-F1
#
_entry.id   AF-A0A521IGP0-F1
#
_cell.length_a   1.000
_cell.length_b   1.000
_cell.length_c   1.000
_cell.angle_alpha   90.00
_cell.angle_beta   90.00
_cell.angle_gamma   90.00
#
_symmetry.space_group_name_H-M   'P 1'
#
loop_
_entity.id
_entity.type
_entity.pdbx_description
1 polymer ?
#
loop_
_entity_poly.entity_id
_entity_poly.type
_entity_poly.pdbx_seq_one_letter_code
_entity_poly.pdbx_strand_id
1 'polypeptide(L)'
;MGEIKSALELALEKTADIKSDKEGAELREWSNKGKKAAGEFMDTGDTSALADSIAEARGSARKAASEGAITNLLAALRLPQAEADIDRAHRIGAGLDALLPGSGMTELFGQVASLFGQYRADRERTEKAIEQQFMPRLKAKQQELAKRYGQNIPLDPRQEPEYMNTLSRALRGLEQQYEGVIAEVRTRVREAAEIE
;
A
#
# COMPACT_ATOMS: atom_id res chain seq x y z
N MET A 1 39.07 36.93 4.53
CA MET A 1 39.56 37.00 5.92
C MET A 1 38.71 36.02 6.71
N GLY A 2 39.30 34.93 7.21
CA GLY A 2 38.56 33.90 7.93
C GLY A 2 38.36 34.32 9.38
N GLU A 3 37.11 34.46 9.79
CA GLU A 3 36.74 34.72 11.19
C GLU A 3 37.06 33.48 12.02
N ILE A 4 37.98 33.62 12.98
CA ILE A 4 38.29 32.56 13.94
C ILE A 4 37.16 32.54 14.96
N LYS A 5 36.24 31.58 14.81
CA LYS A 5 35.12 31.36 15.75
C LYS A 5 35.66 31.24 17.19
N SER A 6 35.01 31.91 18.13
CA SER A 6 35.39 31.87 19.55
C SER A 6 35.11 30.48 20.15
N ALA A 7 35.92 30.04 21.11
CA ALA A 7 35.72 28.77 21.82
C ALA A 7 34.33 28.65 22.47
N LEU A 8 33.72 29.78 22.83
CA LEU A 8 32.34 29.85 23.34
C LEU A 8 31.29 29.60 22.24
N GLU A 9 31.51 30.11 21.04
CA GLU A 9 30.61 29.92 19.89
C GLU A 9 30.67 28.47 19.39
N LEU A 10 31.87 27.89 19.33
CA LEU A 10 32.05 26.47 19.01
C LEU A 10 31.44 25.55 20.08
N ALA A 11 31.44 25.96 21.35
CA ALA A 11 30.76 25.23 22.42
C ALA A 11 29.23 25.34 22.30
N LEU A 12 28.69 26.52 21.98
CA LEU A 12 27.26 26.72 21.78
C LEU A 12 26.73 25.97 20.55
N GLU A 13 27.45 26.00 19.43
CA GLU A 13 27.14 25.25 18.20
C GLU A 13 27.09 23.74 18.49
N LYS A 14 28.11 23.19 19.15
CA LYS A 14 28.12 21.78 19.57
C LYS A 14 26.98 21.43 20.53
N THR A 15 26.60 22.31 21.45
CA THR A 15 25.46 22.04 22.35
C THR A 15 24.12 22.11 21.64
N ALA A 16 23.96 22.99 20.65
CA ALA A 16 22.78 23.08 19.82
C ALA A 16 22.63 21.85 18.92
N ASP A 17 23.73 21.38 18.32
CA ASP A 17 23.77 20.14 17.53
C ASP A 17 23.40 18.92 18.37
N ILE A 18 23.97 18.78 19.58
CA ILE A 18 23.67 17.66 20.48
C ILE A 18 22.23 17.71 20.99
N LYS A 19 21.68 18.91 21.25
CA LYS A 19 20.28 19.06 21.67
C LYS A 19 19.32 18.75 20.53
N SER A 20 19.63 19.19 19.31
CA SER A 20 18.86 18.89 18.10
C SER A 20 18.88 17.39 17.78
N ASP A 21 20.03 16.72 17.94
CA ASP A 21 20.13 15.26 17.71
C ASP A 21 19.35 14.46 18.77
N LYS A 22 19.34 14.91 20.03
CA LYS A 22 18.51 14.30 21.09
C LYS A 22 17.02 14.47 20.85
N GLU A 23 16.56 15.68 20.53
CA GLU A 23 15.16 15.94 20.19
C GLU A 23 14.74 15.15 18.94
N GLY A 24 15.60 15.08 17.92
CA GLY A 24 15.37 14.26 16.73
C GLY A 24 15.32 12.76 17.02
N ALA A 25 16.18 12.25 17.91
CA ALA A 25 16.18 10.85 18.34
C ALA A 25 14.90 10.49 19.10
N GLU A 26 14.43 11.36 20.00
CA GLU A 26 13.17 11.18 20.73
C GLU A 26 11.97 11.14 19.77
N LEU A 27 11.90 12.05 18.80
CA LEU A 27 10.81 12.04 17.79
C LEU A 27 10.82 10.76 16.94
N ARG A 28 12.00 10.26 16.56
CA ARG A 28 12.12 8.98 15.84
C ARG A 28 11.63 7.81 16.69
N GLU A 29 11.91 7.80 17.99
CA GLU A 29 11.41 6.76 18.90
C GLU A 29 9.88 6.77 18.95
N TRP A 30 9.27 7.95 19.07
CA TRP A 30 7.81 8.09 19.06
C TRP A 30 7.20 7.68 17.72
N SER A 31 7.82 8.04 16.59
CA SER A 31 7.41 7.54 15.28
C SER A 31 7.45 6.02 15.19
N ASN A 32 8.51 5.38 15.72
CA ASN A 32 8.62 3.93 15.75
C ASN A 32 7.58 3.28 16.67
N LYS A 33 7.27 3.89 17.82
CA LYS A 33 6.17 3.45 18.69
C LYS A 33 4.82 3.50 17.96
N GLY A 34 4.55 4.59 17.24
CA GLY A 34 3.35 4.71 16.41
C GLY A 34 3.25 3.62 15.35
N LYS A 35 4.34 3.34 14.62
CA LYS A 35 4.39 2.23 13.65
C LYS A 35 4.08 0.88 14.30
N LYS A 36 4.65 0.62 15.49
CA LYS A 36 4.41 -0.61 16.25
C LYS A 36 2.95 -0.74 16.67
N ALA A 37 2.37 0.33 17.24
CA ALA A 37 0.97 0.36 17.64
C ALA A 37 0.02 0.12 16.45
N ALA A 38 0.31 0.73 15.29
CA ALA A 38 -0.45 0.46 14.07
C ALA A 38 -0.33 -0.99 13.59
N GLY A 39 0.85 -1.62 13.74
CA GLY A 39 1.04 -3.04 13.44
C GLY A 39 0.20 -3.95 14.36
N GLU A 40 0.26 -3.72 15.67
CA GLU A 40 -0.53 -4.44 16.66
C GLU A 40 -2.04 -4.26 16.44
N PHE A 41 -2.47 -3.04 16.07
CA PHE A 41 -3.84 -2.76 15.66
C PHE A 41 -4.24 -3.55 14.41
N MET A 42 -3.38 -3.64 13.40
CA MET A 42 -3.70 -4.38 12.19
C MET A 42 -3.94 -5.87 12.46
N ASP A 43 -3.33 -6.43 13.50
CA ASP A 43 -3.55 -7.82 13.92
C ASP A 43 -4.81 -7.97 14.78
N THR A 44 -4.98 -7.10 15.78
CA THR A 44 -6.03 -7.19 16.82
C THR A 44 -7.37 -6.55 16.44
N GLY A 45 -7.33 -5.48 15.65
CA GLY A 45 -8.48 -4.61 15.35
C GLY A 45 -8.88 -3.67 16.50
N ASP A 46 -8.09 -3.57 17.56
CA ASP A 46 -8.42 -2.75 18.74
C ASP A 46 -8.05 -1.28 18.51
N THR A 47 -9.04 -0.47 18.12
CA THR A 47 -8.86 0.98 17.90
C THR A 47 -8.59 1.74 19.20
N SER A 48 -9.04 1.23 20.35
CA SER A 48 -8.82 1.88 21.64
C SER A 48 -7.36 1.78 22.05
N ALA A 49 -6.77 0.58 21.94
CA ALA A 49 -5.34 0.37 22.19
C ALA A 49 -4.45 1.23 21.28
N LEU A 50 -4.83 1.40 20.01
CA LEU A 50 -4.13 2.29 19.08
C LEU A 50 -4.18 3.74 19.57
N ALA A 51 -5.37 4.25 19.88
CA ALA A 51 -5.55 5.63 20.33
C ALA A 51 -4.82 5.90 21.66
N ASP A 52 -4.89 4.96 22.60
CA ASP A 52 -4.23 5.07 23.90
C ASP A 52 -2.70 5.13 23.77
N SER A 53 -2.11 4.29 22.91
CA SER A 53 -0.66 4.30 22.66
C SER A 53 -0.17 5.65 22.12
N ILE A 54 -0.96 6.30 21.26
CA ILE A 54 -0.63 7.64 20.73
C ILE A 54 -0.87 8.72 21.79
N ALA A 55 -1.85 8.53 22.67
CA ALA A 55 -2.20 9.48 23.71
C ALA A 55 -1.13 9.61 24.81
N GLU A 56 -0.27 8.60 25.00
CA GLU A 56 0.90 8.64 25.90
C GLU A 56 1.85 9.82 25.59
N ALA A 57 1.98 10.16 24.31
CA ALA A 57 2.78 11.28 23.84
C ALA A 57 2.01 12.61 23.85
N ARG A 58 2.73 13.73 23.88
CA ARG A 58 2.17 15.10 23.80
C ARG A 58 2.95 15.97 22.81
N GLY A 59 2.31 17.02 22.28
CA GLY A 59 2.95 17.99 21.39
C GLY A 59 3.59 17.34 20.16
N SER A 60 4.85 17.70 19.86
CA SER A 60 5.61 17.17 18.72
C SER A 60 5.80 15.64 18.79
N ALA A 61 5.96 15.06 19.98
CA ALA A 61 6.06 13.61 20.15
C ALA A 61 4.76 12.90 19.74
N ARG A 62 3.59 13.48 20.06
CA ARG A 62 2.29 12.94 19.61
C ARG A 62 2.17 13.01 18.10
N LYS A 63 2.55 14.13 17.49
CA LYS A 63 2.55 14.27 16.02
C LYS A 63 3.44 13.21 15.37
N ALA A 64 4.66 13.01 15.87
CA ALA A 64 5.58 11.99 15.36
C ALA A 64 5.02 10.56 15.52
N ALA A 65 4.37 10.25 16.64
CA ALA A 65 3.72 8.95 16.86
C ALA A 65 2.53 8.74 15.90
N SER A 66 1.63 9.72 15.77
CA SER A 66 0.52 9.67 14.81
C SER A 66 1.01 9.48 13.38
N GLU A 67 2.04 10.22 12.97
CA GLU A 67 2.65 10.11 11.65
C GLU A 67 3.25 8.72 11.40
N GLY A 68 3.95 8.16 12.38
CA GLY A 68 4.46 6.80 12.32
C GLY A 68 3.34 5.77 12.13
N ALA A 69 2.26 5.90 12.89
CA ALA A 69 1.11 5.00 12.80
C ALA A 69 0.42 5.11 11.42
N ILE A 70 0.13 6.32 10.95
CA ILE A 70 -0.49 6.58 9.65
C ILE A 70 0.40 6.04 8.51
N THR A 71 1.72 6.27 8.58
CA THR A 71 2.67 5.76 7.60
C THR A 71 2.62 4.23 7.52
N ASN A 72 2.55 3.55 8.66
CA ASN A 72 2.47 2.09 8.71
C ASN A 72 1.13 1.57 8.15
N LEU A 73 0.01 2.22 8.50
CA LEU A 73 -1.31 1.89 7.95
C LEU A 73 -1.36 2.08 6.43
N LEU A 74 -0.81 3.18 5.92
CA LEU A 74 -0.71 3.41 4.49
C LEU A 74 0.22 2.38 3.82
N ALA A 75 1.34 2.00 4.44
CA ALA A 75 2.21 0.95 3.90
C ALA A 75 1.48 -0.40 3.75
N ALA A 76 0.48 -0.67 4.58
CA ALA A 76 -0.34 -1.88 4.51
C ALA A 76 -1.39 -1.88 3.38
N LEU A 77 -1.70 -0.71 2.79
CA LEU A 77 -2.65 -0.57 1.69
C LEU A 77 -2.04 -1.07 0.37
N ARG A 78 -2.55 -2.14 -0.20
CA ARG A 78 -2.04 -2.73 -1.45
C ARG A 78 -3.18 -3.34 -2.24
N LEU A 79 -3.00 -3.52 -3.55
CA LEU A 79 -3.99 -4.25 -4.35
C LEU A 79 -4.24 -5.64 -3.78
N PRO A 80 -5.52 -6.08 -3.72
CA PRO A 80 -5.87 -7.34 -3.10
C PRO A 80 -5.40 -8.51 -3.95
N GLN A 81 -4.79 -9.50 -3.30
CA GLN A 81 -4.46 -10.79 -3.93
C GLN A 81 -5.48 -11.85 -3.55
N ALA A 82 -6.14 -11.69 -2.40
CA ALA A 82 -7.21 -12.54 -1.91
C ALA A 82 -8.39 -11.72 -1.38
N GLU A 83 -9.54 -12.38 -1.16
CA GLU A 83 -10.73 -11.75 -0.55
C GLU A 83 -10.42 -11.11 0.80
N ALA A 84 -9.58 -11.75 1.61
CA ALA A 84 -9.17 -11.26 2.92
C ALA A 84 -8.41 -9.91 2.86
N ASP A 85 -7.82 -9.55 1.72
CA ASP A 85 -7.18 -8.23 1.56
C ASP A 85 -8.21 -7.10 1.42
N ILE A 86 -9.48 -7.39 1.13
CA ILE A 86 -10.56 -6.39 1.08
C ILE A 86 -10.93 -5.92 2.50
N ASP A 87 -11.10 -6.86 3.44
CA ASP A 87 -11.36 -6.54 4.85
C ASP A 87 -10.22 -5.71 5.47
N ARG A 88 -9.00 -5.88 4.96
CA ARG A 88 -7.84 -5.10 5.36
C ARG A 88 -8.02 -3.61 5.07
N ALA A 89 -8.66 -3.23 3.96
CA ALA A 89 -8.94 -1.83 3.65
C ALA A 89 -9.88 -1.22 4.69
N HIS A 90 -10.94 -1.92 5.08
CA HIS A 90 -11.83 -1.47 6.15
C HIS A 90 -11.10 -1.29 7.48
N ARG A 91 -10.21 -2.24 7.83
CA ARG A 91 -9.39 -2.14 9.05
C ARG A 91 -8.47 -0.91 9.02
N ILE A 92 -7.82 -0.63 7.88
CA ILE A 92 -7.01 0.57 7.72
C ILE A 92 -7.86 1.84 7.92
N GLY A 93 -9.07 1.89 7.32
CA GLY A 93 -10.00 3.00 7.49
C GLY A 93 -10.35 3.27 8.96
N ALA A 94 -10.70 2.23 9.70
CA ALA A 94 -11.02 2.33 11.13
C ALA A 94 -9.83 2.83 11.97
N GLY A 95 -8.61 2.35 11.66
CA GLY A 95 -7.40 2.81 12.33
C GLY A 95 -7.09 4.28 12.03
N LEU A 96 -7.24 4.71 10.78
CA LEU A 96 -7.05 6.11 10.39
C LEU A 96 -8.10 7.03 11.02
N ASP A 97 -9.35 6.61 11.10
CA ASP A 97 -10.42 7.40 11.74
C ASP A 97 -10.21 7.53 13.26
N ALA A 98 -9.66 6.51 13.91
CA ALA A 98 -9.25 6.58 15.32
C ALA A 98 -8.10 7.58 15.55
N LEU A 99 -7.20 7.74 14.58
CA LEU A 99 -6.08 8.68 14.64
C LEU A 99 -6.47 10.10 14.20
N LEU A 100 -7.46 10.22 13.31
CA LEU A 100 -7.94 11.47 12.72
C LEU A 100 -9.47 11.56 12.85
N PRO A 101 -10.03 11.76 14.05
CA PRO A 101 -11.47 11.76 14.25
C PRO A 101 -12.19 12.82 13.39
N GLY A 102 -13.25 12.41 12.69
CA GLY A 102 -14.06 13.30 11.85
C GLY A 102 -13.48 13.55 10.45
N SER A 103 -12.38 12.90 10.08
CA SER A 103 -11.78 12.99 8.73
C SER A 103 -12.51 12.16 7.66
N GLY A 104 -13.45 11.29 8.07
CA GLY A 104 -14.24 10.47 7.14
C GLY A 104 -13.45 9.29 6.55
N MET A 105 -12.40 8.83 7.22
CA MET A 105 -11.50 7.78 6.70
C MET A 105 -12.20 6.43 6.56
N THR A 106 -13.12 6.10 7.46
CA THR A 106 -13.94 4.88 7.36
C THR A 106 -14.75 4.84 6.07
N GLU A 107 -15.35 5.96 5.65
CA GLU A 107 -16.12 6.03 4.41
C GLU A 107 -15.21 5.94 3.18
N LEU A 108 -14.11 6.70 3.18
CA LEU A 108 -13.11 6.67 2.11
C LEU A 108 -12.59 5.24 1.88
N PHE A 109 -12.23 4.53 2.94
CA PHE A 109 -11.72 3.16 2.82
C PHE A 109 -12.82 2.13 2.54
N GLY A 110 -14.10 2.45 2.80
CA GLY A 110 -15.22 1.69 2.26
C GLY A 110 -15.29 1.76 0.73
N GLN A 111 -14.99 2.92 0.14
CA GLN A 111 -14.90 3.07 -1.31
C GLN A 111 -13.68 2.32 -1.87
N VAL A 112 -12.55 2.33 -1.15
CA VAL A 112 -11.36 1.52 -1.50
C VAL A 112 -11.66 0.03 -1.48
N ALA A 113 -12.38 -0.47 -0.48
CA ALA A 113 -12.79 -1.87 -0.43
C ALA A 113 -13.70 -2.26 -1.62
N SER A 114 -14.63 -1.37 -2.01
CA SER A 114 -15.44 -1.57 -3.21
C SER A 114 -14.58 -1.61 -4.49
N LEU A 115 -13.62 -0.69 -4.61
CA LEU A 115 -12.64 -0.66 -5.70
C LEU A 115 -11.83 -1.96 -5.76
N PHE A 116 -11.44 -2.52 -4.62
CA PHE A 116 -10.72 -3.79 -4.53
C PHE A 116 -11.56 -4.97 -5.04
N GLY A 117 -12.86 -4.99 -4.73
CA GLY A 117 -13.80 -5.94 -5.32
C GLY A 117 -13.89 -5.81 -6.85
N GLN A 118 -13.95 -4.57 -7.36
CA GLN A 118 -13.97 -4.29 -8.80
C GLN A 118 -12.69 -4.77 -9.50
N TYR A 119 -11.52 -4.48 -8.92
CA TYR A 119 -10.23 -4.93 -9.44
C TYR A 119 -10.18 -6.45 -9.63
N ARG A 120 -10.64 -7.21 -8.64
CA ARG A 120 -10.66 -8.68 -8.73
C ARG A 120 -11.60 -9.17 -9.83
N ALA A 121 -12.79 -8.58 -9.91
CA ALA A 121 -13.74 -8.90 -10.97
C ALA A 121 -13.17 -8.56 -12.37
N ASP A 122 -12.48 -7.42 -12.51
CA ASP A 122 -11.83 -7.02 -13.75
C ASP A 122 -10.68 -7.95 -14.14
N ARG A 123 -9.91 -8.41 -13.17
CA ARG A 123 -8.83 -9.37 -13.40
C ARG A 123 -9.37 -10.68 -13.96
N GLU A 124 -10.39 -11.23 -13.33
CA GLU A 124 -11.06 -12.45 -13.82
C GLU A 124 -11.69 -12.26 -15.20
N ARG A 125 -12.33 -11.10 -15.44
CA ARG A 125 -12.90 -10.75 -16.76
C ARG A 125 -11.81 -10.68 -17.81
N THR A 126 -10.68 -10.05 -17.50
CA THR A 126 -9.53 -9.91 -18.40
C THR A 126 -8.93 -11.27 -18.74
N GLU A 127 -8.70 -12.13 -17.75
CA GLU A 127 -8.21 -13.50 -17.95
C GLU A 127 -9.12 -14.30 -18.90
N LYS A 128 -10.44 -14.29 -18.64
CA LYS A 128 -11.44 -14.97 -19.47
C LYS A 128 -11.50 -14.40 -20.89
N ALA A 129 -11.43 -13.08 -21.05
CA ALA A 129 -11.50 -12.43 -22.36
C ALA A 129 -10.28 -12.81 -23.23
N ILE A 130 -9.07 -12.78 -22.66
CA ILE A 130 -7.84 -13.17 -23.37
C ILE A 130 -7.86 -14.66 -23.72
N GLU A 131 -8.33 -15.52 -22.82
CA GLU A 131 -8.52 -16.95 -23.09
C GLU A 131 -9.47 -17.18 -24.26
N GLN A 132 -10.66 -16.59 -24.22
CA GLN A 132 -11.67 -16.70 -25.29
C GLN A 132 -11.15 -16.21 -26.64
N GLN A 133 -10.40 -15.11 -26.65
CA GLN A 133 -9.78 -14.58 -27.87
C GLN A 133 -8.73 -15.54 -28.46
N PHE A 134 -8.04 -16.30 -27.61
CA PHE A 134 -6.97 -17.21 -28.03
C PHE A 134 -7.48 -18.59 -28.49
N MET A 135 -8.64 -19.03 -27.97
CA MET A 135 -9.21 -20.35 -28.27
C MET A 135 -9.32 -20.71 -29.76
N PRO A 136 -9.77 -19.82 -30.68
CA PRO A 136 -9.87 -20.15 -32.10
C PRO A 136 -8.51 -20.49 -32.73
N ARG A 137 -7.47 -19.72 -32.36
CA ARG A 137 -6.11 -19.92 -32.86
C ARG A 137 -5.50 -21.22 -32.32
N LEU A 138 -5.75 -21.53 -31.05
CA LEU A 138 -5.32 -22.77 -30.43
C LEU A 138 -5.96 -23.99 -31.11
N LYS A 139 -7.27 -23.93 -31.39
CA LYS A 139 -7.98 -24.97 -32.14
C LYS A 139 -7.40 -25.19 -33.54
N ALA A 140 -7.10 -24.11 -34.26
CA ALA A 140 -6.47 -24.21 -35.59
C ALA A 140 -5.10 -24.91 -35.53
N LYS A 141 -4.27 -24.56 -34.54
CA LYS A 141 -2.96 -25.20 -34.30
C LYS A 141 -3.10 -26.68 -33.96
N GLN A 142 -4.05 -27.05 -33.10
CA GLN A 142 -4.35 -28.46 -32.78
C GLN A 142 -4.73 -29.27 -34.02
N GLN A 143 -5.61 -28.73 -34.88
CA GLN A 143 -6.04 -29.40 -36.10
C GLN A 143 -4.88 -29.58 -37.10
N GLU A 144 -3.98 -28.61 -37.20
CA GLU A 144 -2.80 -28.72 -38.05
C GLU A 144 -1.83 -29.80 -37.56
N LEU A 145 -1.57 -29.86 -36.25
CA LEU A 145 -0.74 -30.91 -35.66
C LEU A 145 -1.37 -32.29 -35.86
N ALA A 146 -2.70 -32.41 -35.69
CA ALA A 146 -3.40 -33.66 -35.93
C ALA A 146 -3.28 -34.14 -37.38
N LYS A 147 -3.33 -33.23 -38.36
CA LYS A 147 -3.09 -33.56 -39.77
C LYS A 147 -1.66 -34.03 -40.04
N ARG A 148 -0.66 -33.44 -39.38
CA ARG A 148 0.77 -33.76 -39.59
C ARG A 148 1.19 -35.07 -38.91
N TYR A 149 0.70 -35.32 -37.70
CA TYR A 149 1.15 -36.44 -36.87
C TYR A 149 0.10 -37.56 -36.72
N GLY A 150 -1.10 -37.38 -37.27
CA GLY A 150 -2.19 -38.36 -37.21
C GLY A 150 -2.81 -38.54 -35.82
N GLN A 151 -2.45 -37.69 -34.84
CA GLN A 151 -2.90 -37.78 -33.45
C GLN A 151 -3.42 -36.44 -32.96
N ASN A 152 -4.51 -36.46 -32.20
CA ASN A 152 -5.05 -35.26 -31.59
C ASN A 152 -4.31 -34.94 -30.29
N ILE A 153 -3.52 -33.87 -30.30
CA ILE A 153 -2.75 -33.42 -29.13
C ILE A 153 -3.51 -32.25 -28.49
N PRO A 154 -4.06 -32.40 -27.26
CA PRO A 154 -4.65 -31.27 -26.56
C PRO A 154 -3.55 -30.26 -26.23
N LEU A 155 -3.77 -29.02 -26.64
CA LEU A 155 -2.90 -27.89 -26.29
C LEU A 155 -3.58 -27.06 -25.21
N ASP A 156 -2.79 -26.60 -24.24
CA ASP A 156 -3.20 -25.66 -23.20
C ASP A 156 -2.75 -24.24 -23.60
N PRO A 157 -3.65 -23.23 -23.61
CA PRO A 157 -3.26 -21.85 -23.88
C PRO A 157 -2.09 -21.37 -23.01
N ARG A 158 -2.00 -21.82 -21.74
CA ARG A 158 -0.97 -21.40 -20.78
C ARG A 158 0.43 -21.89 -21.14
N GLN A 159 0.53 -22.87 -22.02
CA GLN A 159 1.81 -23.36 -22.56
C GLN A 159 2.27 -22.55 -23.78
N GLU A 160 1.41 -21.67 -24.32
CA GLU A 160 1.72 -20.85 -25.49
C GLU A 160 2.35 -19.50 -25.04
N PRO A 161 3.61 -19.21 -25.43
CA PRO A 161 4.30 -17.99 -25.00
C PRO A 161 3.55 -16.70 -25.38
N GLU A 162 2.87 -16.69 -26.53
CA GLU A 162 2.11 -15.53 -26.99
C GLU A 162 0.89 -15.24 -26.12
N TYR A 163 0.18 -16.28 -25.68
CA TYR A 163 -0.94 -16.15 -24.73
C TYR A 163 -0.43 -15.55 -23.42
N MET A 164 0.63 -16.12 -22.85
CA MET A 164 1.21 -15.65 -21.59
C MET A 164 1.69 -14.18 -21.69
N ASN A 165 2.31 -13.80 -22.81
CA ASN A 165 2.76 -12.43 -23.03
C ASN A 165 1.62 -11.43 -23.19
N THR A 166 0.49 -11.85 -23.77
CA THR A 166 -0.69 -11.00 -23.95
C THR A 166 -1.40 -10.83 -22.62
N LEU A 167 -1.64 -11.93 -21.90
CA LEU A 167 -2.26 -11.92 -20.58
C LEU A 167 -1.44 -11.07 -19.60
N SER A 168 -0.13 -11.31 -19.52
CA SER A 168 0.75 -10.58 -18.60
C SER A 168 0.77 -9.07 -18.89
N ARG A 169 0.71 -8.67 -20.16
CA ARG A 169 0.60 -7.25 -20.54
C ARG A 169 -0.74 -6.64 -20.12
N ALA A 170 -1.85 -7.35 -20.36
CA ALA A 170 -3.17 -6.89 -19.97
C ALA A 170 -3.30 -6.74 -18.45
N LEU A 171 -2.84 -7.73 -17.68
CA LEU A 171 -2.88 -7.71 -16.22
C LEU A 171 -2.00 -6.58 -15.64
N ARG A 172 -0.80 -6.36 -16.17
CA ARG A 172 0.03 -5.22 -15.75
C ARG A 172 -0.64 -3.88 -16.03
N GLY A 173 -1.29 -3.74 -17.18
CA GLY A 173 -2.02 -2.51 -17.52
C GLY A 173 -3.20 -2.27 -16.57
N LEU A 174 -3.88 -3.34 -16.14
CA LEU A 174 -4.94 -3.27 -15.13
C LEU A 174 -4.37 -2.88 -13.76
N GLU A 175 -3.31 -3.55 -13.31
CA GLU A 175 -2.62 -3.24 -12.05
C GLU A 175 -2.18 -1.77 -11.98
N GLN A 176 -1.57 -1.24 -13.04
CA GLN A 176 -1.12 0.15 -13.10
C GLN A 176 -2.26 1.16 -12.94
N GLN A 177 -3.42 0.89 -13.53
CA GLN A 177 -4.59 1.77 -13.40
C GLN A 177 -5.07 1.85 -11.95
N TYR A 178 -5.16 0.71 -11.29
CA TYR A 178 -5.64 0.64 -9.91
C TYR A 178 -4.60 1.12 -8.88
N GLU A 179 -3.30 0.88 -9.12
CA GLU A 179 -2.22 1.46 -8.31
C GLU A 179 -2.24 3.00 -8.36
N GLY A 180 -2.60 3.59 -9.51
CA GLY A 180 -2.79 5.03 -9.64
C GLY A 180 -3.85 5.57 -8.67
N VAL A 181 -5.00 4.89 -8.58
CA VAL A 181 -6.08 5.26 -7.65
C VAL A 181 -5.65 5.07 -6.20
N ILE A 182 -4.93 4.00 -5.87
CA ILE A 182 -4.37 3.79 -4.53
C ILE A 182 -3.39 4.91 -4.16
N ALA A 183 -2.56 5.35 -5.11
CA ALA A 183 -1.63 6.45 -4.90
C ALA A 183 -2.37 7.76 -4.55
N GLU A 184 -3.46 8.07 -5.25
CA GLU A 184 -4.32 9.22 -4.94
C GLU A 184 -4.93 9.13 -3.54
N VAL A 185 -5.41 7.94 -3.14
CA VAL A 185 -5.92 7.70 -1.78
C VAL A 185 -4.83 7.95 -0.74
N ARG A 186 -3.61 7.46 -0.97
CA ARG A 186 -2.46 7.69 -0.06
C ARG A 186 -2.17 9.19 0.09
N THR A 187 -2.18 9.93 -1.02
CA THR A 187 -1.98 11.39 -1.00
C THR A 187 -3.07 12.08 -0.19
N ARG A 188 -4.35 11.75 -0.42
CA ARG A 188 -5.47 12.34 0.31
C ARG A 188 -5.40 12.08 1.81
N VAL A 189 -4.95 10.89 2.24
CA VAL A 189 -4.75 10.58 3.66
C VAL A 189 -3.60 11.42 4.24
N ARG A 190 -2.48 11.57 3.52
CA ARG A 190 -1.35 12.41 3.96
C ARG A 190 -1.76 13.88 4.11
N GLU A 191 -2.51 14.41 3.16
CA GLU A 191 -3.06 15.76 3.20
C GLU A 191 -3.96 15.97 4.42
N ALA A 192 -4.91 15.03 4.66
CA ALA A 192 -5.79 15.09 5.82
C ALA A 192 -5.04 14.98 7.15
N ALA A 193 -3.87 14.34 7.16
CA ALA A 193 -3.04 14.16 8.33
C ALA A 193 -1.99 15.28 8.52
N GLU A 194 -1.86 16.21 7.57
CA GLU A 194 -0.80 17.23 7.53
C GLU A 194 0.61 16.63 7.62
N ILE A 195 0.85 15.54 6.88
CA ILE A 195 2.12 14.81 6.79
C ILE A 195 2.66 14.96 5.36
N GLU A 196 3.97 15.20 5.22
CA GLU A 196 4.68 15.27 3.93
C GLU A 196 4.84 13.89 3.24
#